data_AF-A0A6N6VZL3-F1
#
_entry.id   AF-A0A6N6VZL3-F1
#
_cell.length_a   1.000
_cell.length_b   1.000
_cell.length_c   1.000
_cell.angle_alpha   90.00
_cell.angle_beta   90.00
_cell.angle_gamma   90.00
#
_symmetry.space_group_name_H-M   'P 1'
#
loop_
_entity.id
_entity.type
_entity.pdbx_description
1 polymer ?
#
loop_
_entity_poly.entity_id
_entity_poly.type
_entity_poly.pdbx_seq_one_letter_code
_entity_poly.pdbx_strand_id
1 'polypeptide(L)'
;MSLSIDIVLCFYFLFASFIIFIISFFLIQLKVIKNIEKRYNTKLDYPLFIKSSLSKSSNVADYILYLYLIKLNILKYKEPVIIKPLLHHLNYDLKDETKINIIICLIFYISTKTLILLFISIGLLTGVFQEMYVLFTSSMEYTNKCLFNTSMGFLLVYLLLTPFIKFKILKSIETKYNVKIENNLNFLLFKYFDVSNYIKDLFLYEKKIFKIKMSNYLIKPKLSEFPYTIKSESNINIFISIIHAYSLKLFIILSFIFIIGLTFDFVLVFGDK
;
A
#
# COMPACT_ATOMS: atom_id res chain seq x y z
N MET A 1 8.20 18.48 32.76
CA MET A 1 7.75 17.48 33.76
C MET A 1 6.46 16.74 33.35
N SER A 2 5.77 17.13 32.27
CA SER A 2 4.60 16.40 31.72
C SER A 2 4.97 15.27 30.74
N LEU A 3 6.02 15.44 29.94
CA LEU A 3 6.43 14.45 28.91
C LEU A 3 6.76 13.06 29.50
N SER A 4 7.24 12.99 30.73
CA SER A 4 7.63 11.73 31.38
C SER A 4 6.43 10.88 31.80
N ILE A 5 5.31 11.50 32.17
CA ILE A 5 4.10 10.77 32.61
C ILE A 5 3.40 10.14 31.40
N ASP A 6 3.29 10.88 30.29
CA ASP A 6 2.66 10.40 29.05
C ASP A 6 3.42 9.23 28.44
N ILE A 7 4.76 9.28 28.44
CA ILE A 7 5.61 8.19 27.95
C ILE A 7 5.47 6.94 28.84
N VAL A 8 5.48 7.11 30.16
CA VAL A 8 5.30 6.00 31.11
C VAL A 8 3.94 5.32 30.93
N LEU A 9 2.87 6.09 30.76
CA LEU A 9 1.55 5.55 30.45
C LEU A 9 1.55 4.80 29.12
N CYS A 10 2.17 5.34 28.07
CA CYS A 10 2.29 4.66 26.78
C CYS A 10 3.01 3.31 26.90
N PHE A 11 4.06 3.22 27.72
CA PHE A 11 4.75 1.95 27.98
C PHE A 11 3.87 0.93 28.70
N TYR A 12 3.09 1.34 29.72
CA TYR A 12 2.13 0.46 30.37
C TYR A 12 1.05 -0.04 29.41
N PHE A 13 0.50 0.84 28.56
CA PHE A 13 -0.46 0.46 27.53
C PHE A 13 0.14 -0.48 26.48
N LEU A 14 1.39 -0.26 26.08
CA LEU A 14 2.10 -1.15 25.17
C LEU A 14 2.29 -2.53 25.80
N PHE A 15 2.73 -2.59 27.07
CA PHE A 15 2.91 -3.84 27.80
C PHE A 15 1.61 -4.63 27.93
N ALA A 16 0.51 -3.97 28.35
CA ALA A 16 -0.80 -4.59 28.45
C ALA A 16 -1.32 -5.10 27.09
N SER A 17 -1.18 -4.29 26.04
CA SER A 17 -1.57 -4.66 24.67
C SER A 17 -0.74 -5.85 24.14
N PHE A 18 0.54 -5.91 24.51
CA PHE A 18 1.44 -6.99 24.12
C PHE A 18 1.06 -8.31 24.79
N ILE A 19 0.68 -8.30 26.07
CA ILE A 19 0.18 -9.49 26.76
C ILE A 19 -1.08 -10.01 26.07
N ILE A 20 -2.06 -9.13 25.76
CA ILE A 20 -3.30 -9.51 25.07
C ILE A 20 -2.99 -10.09 23.69
N PHE A 21 -2.04 -9.51 22.96
CA PHE A 21 -1.59 -10.02 21.67
C PHE A 21 -0.98 -11.42 21.79
N ILE A 22 -0.08 -11.68 22.74
CA ILE A 22 0.53 -13.01 22.92
C ILE A 22 -0.56 -14.05 23.20
N ILE A 23 -1.47 -13.77 24.12
CA ILE A 23 -2.55 -14.69 24.49
C ILE A 23 -3.44 -14.99 23.27
N SER A 24 -3.90 -13.94 22.59
CA SER A 24 -4.78 -14.09 21.42
C SER A 24 -4.08 -14.77 20.24
N PHE A 25 -2.78 -14.53 20.05
CA PHE A 25 -1.96 -15.21 19.05
C PHE A 25 -1.90 -16.72 19.29
N PHE A 26 -1.61 -17.16 20.52
CA PHE A 26 -1.60 -18.58 20.87
C PHE A 26 -2.98 -19.21 20.72
N LEU A 27 -4.04 -18.50 21.12
CA LEU A 27 -5.42 -18.97 20.94
C LEU A 27 -5.77 -19.18 19.46
N ILE A 28 -5.36 -18.29 18.56
CA ILE A 28 -5.56 -18.51 17.12
C ILE A 28 -4.81 -19.75 16.65
N GLN A 29 -3.54 -19.89 17.01
CA GLN A 29 -2.72 -21.00 16.53
C GLN A 29 -3.19 -22.35 17.04
N LEU A 30 -3.43 -22.44 18.35
CA LEU A 30 -3.71 -23.72 19.00
C LEU A 30 -5.18 -24.11 18.93
N LYS A 31 -6.09 -23.14 18.79
CA LYS A 31 -7.54 -23.40 18.77
C LYS A 31 -8.15 -23.14 17.40
N VAL A 32 -8.12 -21.90 16.91
CA VAL A 32 -8.84 -21.53 15.67
C VAL A 32 -8.28 -22.28 14.46
N ILE A 33 -6.98 -22.18 14.21
CA ILE A 33 -6.31 -22.85 13.09
C ILE A 33 -6.46 -24.37 13.20
N LYS A 34 -6.16 -24.96 14.36
CA LYS A 34 -6.29 -26.42 14.54
C LYS A 34 -7.73 -26.91 14.34
N ASN A 35 -8.73 -26.15 14.75
CA ASN A 35 -10.14 -26.51 14.54
C ASN A 35 -10.49 -26.51 13.04
N ILE A 36 -10.01 -25.52 12.30
CA ILE A 36 -10.21 -25.44 10.85
C ILE A 36 -9.48 -26.59 10.15
N GLU A 37 -8.21 -26.81 10.48
CA GLU A 37 -7.41 -27.91 9.90
C GLU A 37 -8.06 -29.27 10.15
N LYS A 38 -8.56 -29.51 11.36
CA LYS A 38 -9.30 -30.73 11.71
C LYS A 38 -10.61 -30.85 10.93
N ARG A 39 -11.36 -29.75 10.77
CA ARG A 39 -12.67 -29.75 10.08
C ARG A 39 -12.53 -30.06 8.60
N TYR A 40 -11.55 -29.46 7.93
CA TYR A 40 -11.35 -29.61 6.49
C TYR A 40 -10.33 -30.71 6.15
N ASN A 41 -9.88 -31.48 7.15
CA ASN A 41 -8.87 -32.53 7.04
C ASN A 41 -7.65 -32.11 6.20
N THR A 42 -7.16 -30.90 6.46
CA THR A 42 -6.10 -30.26 5.68
C THR A 42 -5.18 -29.47 6.59
N LYS A 43 -3.91 -29.35 6.22
CA LYS A 43 -2.99 -28.42 6.90
C LYS A 43 -3.07 -27.08 6.19
N LEU A 44 -3.30 -26.01 6.94
CA LEU A 44 -3.27 -24.67 6.39
C LEU A 44 -1.82 -24.30 6.11
N ASP A 45 -1.46 -24.10 4.85
CA ASP A 45 -0.12 -23.66 4.47
C ASP A 45 0.10 -22.16 4.79
N TYR A 46 1.32 -21.67 4.57
CA TYR A 46 1.64 -20.25 4.69
C TYR A 46 1.09 -19.47 3.48
N PRO A 47 0.79 -18.16 3.63
CA PRO A 47 0.53 -17.30 2.49
C PRO A 47 1.66 -17.38 1.46
N LEU A 48 1.32 -17.36 0.16
CA LEU A 48 2.25 -17.54 -0.97
C LEU A 48 3.54 -16.70 -0.88
N PHE A 49 3.48 -15.52 -0.26
CA PHE A 49 4.57 -14.55 -0.24
C PHE A 49 5.28 -14.39 1.11
N ILE A 50 4.76 -14.98 2.20
CA ILE A 50 5.32 -14.77 3.55
C ILE A 50 5.25 -16.07 4.35
N LYS A 51 6.41 -16.67 4.62
CA LYS A 51 6.52 -17.86 5.48
C LYS A 51 6.71 -17.47 6.94
N SER A 52 5.66 -16.96 7.58
CA SER A 52 5.67 -16.71 9.02
C SER A 52 4.40 -17.16 9.72
N SER A 53 4.53 -17.67 10.94
CA SER A 53 3.39 -18.13 11.74
C SER A 53 2.43 -16.98 12.07
N LEU A 54 2.97 -15.77 12.23
CA LEU A 54 2.19 -14.54 12.36
C LEU A 54 1.37 -14.22 11.11
N SER A 55 1.96 -14.32 9.92
CA SER A 55 1.24 -14.07 8.67
C SER A 55 0.10 -15.07 8.45
N LYS A 56 0.29 -16.34 8.83
CA LYS A 56 -0.77 -17.37 8.79
C LYS A 56 -1.92 -17.00 9.74
N SER A 57 -1.61 -16.69 11.00
CA SER A 57 -2.60 -16.29 12.00
C SER A 57 -3.38 -15.04 11.59
N SER A 58 -2.68 -14.01 11.07
CA SER A 58 -3.31 -12.78 10.58
C SER A 58 -4.20 -13.04 9.37
N ASN A 59 -3.76 -13.85 8.40
CA ASN A 59 -4.58 -14.16 7.22
C ASN A 59 -5.90 -14.86 7.60
N VAL A 60 -5.83 -15.84 8.51
CA VAL A 60 -6.99 -16.56 9.05
C VAL A 60 -7.92 -15.60 9.81
N ALA A 61 -7.37 -14.81 10.73
CA ALA A 61 -8.17 -13.87 11.52
C ALA A 61 -8.84 -12.79 10.66
N ASP A 62 -8.10 -12.20 9.73
CA ASP A 62 -8.60 -11.16 8.83
C ASP A 62 -9.74 -11.68 7.95
N TYR A 63 -9.62 -12.92 7.44
CA TYR A 63 -10.66 -13.49 6.59
C TYR A 63 -11.92 -13.87 7.37
N ILE A 64 -11.78 -14.49 8.55
CA ILE A 64 -12.94 -14.79 9.42
C ILE A 64 -13.64 -13.49 9.81
N LEU A 65 -12.88 -12.45 10.16
CA LEU A 65 -13.44 -11.14 10.51
C LEU A 65 -14.14 -10.49 9.30
N TYR A 66 -13.56 -10.57 8.10
CA TYR A 66 -14.17 -10.08 6.87
C TYR A 66 -15.52 -10.75 6.59
N LEU A 67 -15.58 -12.08 6.65
CA LEU A 67 -16.84 -12.83 6.50
C LEU A 67 -17.85 -12.45 7.58
N TYR A 68 -17.40 -12.21 8.82
CA TYR A 68 -18.27 -11.79 9.92
C TYR A 68 -18.87 -10.41 9.68
N LEU A 69 -18.07 -9.46 9.18
CA LEU A 69 -18.55 -8.12 8.82
C LEU A 69 -19.54 -8.14 7.65
N ILE A 70 -19.38 -9.06 6.69
CA ILE A 70 -20.38 -9.30 5.64
C ILE A 70 -21.68 -9.84 6.24
N LYS A 71 -21.59 -10.80 7.16
CA LYS A 71 -22.76 -11.36 7.85
C LYS A 71 -23.54 -10.28 8.60
N LEU A 72 -22.85 -9.28 9.16
CA LEU A 72 -23.46 -8.11 9.81
C LEU A 72 -23.96 -7.04 8.83
N ASN A 73 -23.89 -7.27 7.51
CA ASN A 73 -24.21 -6.31 6.45
C ASN A 73 -23.41 -4.99 6.50
N ILE A 74 -22.27 -4.97 7.19
CA ILE A 74 -21.35 -3.81 7.22
C ILE A 74 -20.55 -3.73 5.92
N LEU A 75 -20.21 -4.88 5.34
CA LEU A 75 -19.48 -5.00 4.08
C LEU A 75 -20.27 -5.81 3.05
N LYS A 76 -20.04 -5.52 1.76
CA LYS A 76 -20.51 -6.37 0.66
C LYS A 76 -19.42 -7.36 0.29
N TYR A 77 -19.78 -8.62 0.07
CA TYR A 77 -18.85 -9.63 -0.41
C TYR A 77 -18.24 -9.20 -1.75
N LYS A 78 -16.93 -9.32 -1.86
CA LYS A 78 -16.16 -9.15 -3.09
C LYS A 78 -15.13 -10.27 -3.13
N GLU A 79 -15.09 -10.98 -4.24
CA GLU A 79 -14.11 -12.05 -4.41
C GLU A 79 -12.69 -11.46 -4.43
N PRO A 80 -11.75 -12.02 -3.66
CA PRO A 80 -10.36 -11.56 -3.65
C PRO A 80 -9.67 -11.90 -4.98
N VAL A 81 -9.30 -10.87 -5.75
CA VAL A 81 -8.70 -11.02 -7.08
C VAL A 81 -7.18 -11.26 -7.03
N ILE A 82 -6.47 -10.71 -6.04
CA ILE A 82 -4.99 -10.62 -6.05
C ILE A 82 -4.33 -11.57 -5.03
N ILE A 83 -4.83 -11.61 -3.79
CA ILE A 83 -4.35 -12.52 -2.75
C ILE A 83 -5.57 -13.26 -2.24
N LYS A 84 -5.77 -14.48 -2.72
CA LYS A 84 -6.82 -15.35 -2.19
C LYS A 84 -6.42 -15.75 -0.76
N PRO A 85 -7.22 -15.40 0.27
CA PRO A 85 -6.97 -15.83 1.64
C PRO A 85 -6.92 -17.35 1.73
N LEU A 86 -6.14 -17.89 2.67
CA LEU A 86 -5.97 -19.35 2.82
C LEU A 86 -7.32 -20.07 2.95
N LEU A 87 -8.23 -19.46 3.71
CA LEU A 87 -9.57 -20.00 3.95
C LEU A 87 -10.49 -19.91 2.73
N HIS A 88 -10.27 -18.96 1.81
CA HIS A 88 -11.05 -18.90 0.57
C HIS A 88 -10.80 -20.15 -0.30
N HIS A 89 -9.58 -20.70 -0.29
CA HIS A 89 -9.28 -21.93 -1.03
C HIS A 89 -10.00 -23.17 -0.48
N LEU A 90 -10.39 -23.14 0.79
CA LEU A 90 -11.12 -24.23 1.44
C LEU A 90 -12.65 -24.07 1.31
N ASN A 91 -13.15 -23.08 0.57
CA ASN A 91 -14.57 -22.70 0.53
C ASN A 91 -15.14 -22.50 1.93
N TYR A 92 -14.36 -21.87 2.80
CA TYR A 92 -14.71 -21.70 4.20
C TYR A 92 -15.98 -20.85 4.39
N ASP A 93 -17.01 -21.41 5.05
CA ASP A 93 -18.20 -20.68 5.46
C ASP A 93 -18.17 -20.35 6.98
N LEU A 94 -18.64 -19.16 7.33
CA LEU A 94 -18.73 -18.68 8.70
C LEU A 94 -19.88 -19.33 9.49
N LYS A 95 -20.84 -19.98 8.82
CA LYS A 95 -21.93 -20.71 9.49
C LYS A 95 -21.42 -21.80 10.44
N ASP A 96 -20.30 -22.41 10.09
CA ASP A 96 -19.72 -23.50 10.85
C ASP A 96 -18.77 -23.01 11.96
N GLU A 97 -18.52 -21.70 12.06
CA GLU A 97 -17.58 -21.14 13.03
C GLU A 97 -18.22 -20.85 14.39
N THR A 98 -17.50 -21.16 15.46
CA THR A 98 -18.00 -20.87 16.82
C THR A 98 -17.87 -19.39 17.15
N LYS A 99 -18.83 -18.83 17.91
CA LYS A 99 -18.78 -17.44 18.40
C LYS A 99 -17.47 -17.14 19.13
N ILE A 100 -16.95 -18.10 19.90
CA ILE A 100 -15.69 -17.96 20.64
C ILE A 100 -14.49 -17.77 19.69
N ASN A 101 -14.42 -18.54 18.59
CA ASN A 101 -13.33 -18.40 17.63
C ASN A 101 -13.39 -17.04 16.92
N ILE A 102 -14.59 -16.55 16.58
CA ILE A 102 -14.77 -15.20 16.02
C ILE A 102 -14.28 -14.13 17.00
N ILE A 103 -14.63 -14.25 18.29
CA ILE A 103 -14.17 -13.32 19.34
C ILE A 103 -12.64 -13.34 19.44
N ILE A 104 -12.01 -14.53 19.41
CA ILE A 104 -10.56 -14.67 19.44
C ILE A 104 -9.92 -13.94 18.23
N CYS A 105 -10.45 -14.15 17.02
CA CYS A 105 -9.97 -13.47 15.82
C CYS A 105 -10.13 -11.95 15.91
N LEU A 106 -11.26 -11.46 16.45
CA LEU A 106 -11.50 -10.04 16.67
C LEU A 106 -10.50 -9.44 17.67
N ILE A 107 -10.29 -10.08 18.82
CA ILE A 107 -9.34 -9.62 19.84
C ILE A 107 -7.94 -9.55 19.26
N PHE A 108 -7.50 -10.59 18.55
CA PHE A 108 -6.19 -10.61 17.91
C PHE A 108 -6.02 -9.51 16.87
N TYR A 109 -7.03 -9.29 16.03
CA TYR A 109 -7.03 -8.22 15.04
C TYR A 109 -6.84 -6.86 15.72
N ILE A 110 -7.68 -6.58 16.73
CA ILE A 110 -7.62 -5.32 17.48
C ILE A 110 -6.27 -5.16 18.16
N SER A 111 -5.79 -6.17 18.90
CA SER A 111 -4.49 -6.09 19.59
C SER A 111 -3.33 -5.87 18.63
N THR A 112 -3.36 -6.48 17.45
CA THR A 112 -2.32 -6.29 16.44
C THR A 112 -2.32 -4.85 15.90
N LYS A 113 -3.50 -4.29 15.58
CA LYS A 113 -3.61 -2.90 15.10
C LYS A 113 -3.23 -1.90 16.19
N THR A 114 -3.67 -2.12 17.43
CA THR A 114 -3.33 -1.26 18.57
C THR A 114 -1.83 -1.26 18.83
N LEU A 115 -1.16 -2.43 18.80
CA LEU A 115 0.30 -2.50 18.95
C LEU A 115 1.05 -1.73 17.87
N ILE A 116 0.64 -1.87 16.61
CA ILE A 116 1.26 -1.14 15.50
C ILE A 116 1.10 0.38 15.71
N LEU A 117 -0.11 0.83 16.04
CA LEU A 117 -0.37 2.25 16.30
C LEU A 117 0.44 2.78 17.48
N LEU A 118 0.47 2.06 18.60
CA LEU A 118 1.27 2.45 19.78
C LEU A 118 2.76 2.50 19.47
N PHE A 119 3.29 1.54 18.71
CA PHE A 119 4.70 1.54 18.31
C PHE A 119 5.03 2.77 17.46
N ILE A 120 4.17 3.12 16.50
CA ILE A 120 4.33 4.33 15.69
C ILE A 120 4.23 5.59 16.57
N SER A 121 3.24 5.68 17.45
CA SER A 121 3.08 6.82 18.35
C SER A 121 4.26 7.01 19.28
N ILE A 122 4.79 5.93 19.87
CA ILE A 122 5.98 5.98 20.72
C ILE A 122 7.20 6.41 19.90
N GLY A 123 7.42 5.83 18.72
CA GLY A 123 8.54 6.20 17.86
C GLY A 123 8.50 7.67 17.40
N LEU A 124 7.31 8.24 17.24
CA LEU A 124 7.11 9.67 16.98
C LEU A 124 7.36 10.53 18.23
N LEU A 125 6.78 10.18 19.38
CA LEU A 125 6.91 10.94 20.63
C LEU A 125 8.34 10.96 21.18
N THR A 126 9.04 9.84 21.05
CA THR A 126 10.43 9.69 21.52
C THR A 126 11.46 10.25 20.54
N GLY A 127 11.05 10.62 19.32
CA GLY A 127 11.96 11.05 18.27
C GLY A 127 12.80 9.91 17.66
N VAL A 128 12.61 8.66 18.05
CA VAL A 128 13.38 7.50 17.55
C VAL A 128 13.34 7.41 16.01
N PHE A 129 12.20 7.70 15.38
CA PHE A 129 12.14 7.72 13.91
C PHE A 129 12.98 8.83 13.30
N GLN A 130 13.04 10.00 13.96
CA GLN A 130 13.89 11.10 13.54
C GLN A 130 15.37 10.74 13.73
N GLU A 131 15.74 10.15 14.86
CA GLU A 131 17.12 9.69 15.11
C GLU A 131 17.55 8.63 14.10
N MET A 132 16.71 7.62 13.85
CA MET A 132 16.95 6.58 12.84
C MET A 132 17.10 7.18 11.44
N TYR A 133 16.27 8.17 11.10
CA TYR A 133 16.39 8.89 9.83
C TYR A 133 17.69 9.70 9.73
N VAL A 134 18.09 10.40 10.80
CA VAL A 134 19.34 11.14 10.85
C VAL A 134 20.53 10.19 10.70
N LEU A 135 20.55 9.09 11.47
CA LEU A 135 21.59 8.06 11.39
C LEU A 135 21.70 7.44 9.99
N PHE A 136 20.55 7.10 9.41
CA PHE A 136 20.48 6.58 8.04
C PHE A 136 21.07 7.59 7.05
N THR A 137 20.61 8.84 7.06
CA THR A 137 21.08 9.87 6.12
C THR A 137 22.48 10.42 6.42
N SER A 138 23.03 10.20 7.61
CA SER A 138 24.43 10.51 7.93
C SER A 138 25.39 9.39 7.53
N SER A 139 24.89 8.15 7.46
CA SER A 139 25.68 6.99 7.03
C SER A 139 25.89 6.88 5.51
N MET A 140 25.12 7.62 4.72
CA MET A 140 25.20 7.60 3.26
C MET A 140 26.31 8.48 2.72
N GLU A 141 26.92 8.05 1.62
CA GLU A 141 27.71 8.95 0.79
C GLU A 141 26.87 10.14 0.32
N TYR A 142 27.51 11.31 0.17
CA TYR A 142 26.85 12.54 -0.23
C TYR A 142 26.05 12.39 -1.54
N THR A 143 26.61 11.69 -2.52
CA THR A 143 25.97 11.42 -3.81
C THR A 143 24.68 10.61 -3.64
N ASN A 144 24.72 9.54 -2.86
CA ASN A 144 23.55 8.68 -2.60
C ASN A 144 22.49 9.39 -1.77
N LYS A 145 22.90 10.23 -0.82
CA LYS A 145 22.00 11.11 -0.08
C LYS A 145 21.28 12.10 -1.00
N CYS A 146 22.00 12.71 -1.94
CA CYS A 146 21.42 13.63 -2.92
C CYS A 146 20.40 12.89 -3.81
N LEU A 147 20.76 11.73 -4.34
CA LEU A 147 19.86 10.88 -5.14
C LEU A 147 18.59 10.50 -4.36
N PHE A 148 18.74 10.07 -3.10
CA PHE A 148 17.62 9.73 -2.23
C PHE A 148 16.67 10.93 -2.03
N ASN A 149 17.22 12.08 -1.64
CA ASN A 149 16.42 13.29 -1.39
C ASN A 149 15.71 13.78 -2.64
N THR A 150 16.40 13.81 -3.80
CA THR A 150 15.80 14.21 -5.07
C THR A 150 14.70 13.22 -5.49
N SER A 151 14.93 11.92 -5.32
CA SER A 151 13.93 10.88 -5.58
C SER A 151 12.67 11.09 -4.73
N MET A 152 12.85 11.26 -3.42
CA MET A 152 11.74 11.50 -2.49
C MET A 152 11.00 12.81 -2.81
N GLY A 153 11.71 13.84 -3.27
CA GLY A 153 11.10 15.08 -3.76
C GLY A 153 10.15 14.84 -4.94
N PHE A 154 10.54 14.02 -5.91
CA PHE A 154 9.66 13.65 -7.03
C PHE A 154 8.46 12.82 -6.58
N LEU A 155 8.63 11.89 -5.64
CA LEU A 155 7.51 11.15 -5.05
C LEU A 155 6.51 12.10 -4.35
N LEU A 156 7.01 13.08 -3.61
CA LEU A 156 6.17 14.08 -2.95
C LEU A 156 5.35 14.88 -3.97
N VAL A 157 6.00 15.38 -5.03
CA VAL A 157 5.31 16.11 -6.12
C VAL A 157 4.23 15.23 -6.75
N TYR A 158 4.53 13.95 -7.01
CA TYR A 158 3.58 13.00 -7.55
C TYR A 158 2.33 12.83 -6.64
N LEU A 159 2.56 12.62 -5.34
CA LEU A 159 1.50 12.45 -4.36
C LEU A 159 0.65 13.73 -4.20
N LEU A 160 1.27 14.91 -4.20
CA LEU A 160 0.58 16.20 -4.10
C LEU A 160 -0.29 16.51 -5.33
N LEU A 161 0.15 16.13 -6.53
CA LEU A 161 -0.60 16.37 -7.76
C LEU A 161 -1.70 15.34 -8.00
N THR A 162 -1.61 14.14 -7.42
CA THR A 162 -2.59 13.06 -7.61
C THR A 162 -4.04 13.47 -7.30
N PRO A 163 -4.34 14.16 -6.16
CA PRO A 163 -5.68 14.67 -5.89
C PRO A 163 -6.23 15.59 -6.99
N PHE A 164 -5.37 16.43 -7.60
CA PHE A 164 -5.79 17.31 -8.69
C PHE A 164 -6.16 16.50 -9.93
N ILE A 165 -5.37 15.48 -10.30
CA ILE A 165 -5.71 14.58 -11.40
C ILE A 165 -7.05 13.89 -11.11
N LYS A 166 -7.24 13.39 -9.90
CA LYS A 166 -8.45 12.66 -9.48
C LYS A 166 -9.71 13.54 -9.50
N PHE A 167 -9.69 14.67 -8.80
CA PHE A 167 -10.92 15.42 -8.54
C PHE A 167 -11.22 16.49 -9.58
N LYS A 168 -10.19 17.02 -10.26
CA LYS A 168 -10.35 18.07 -11.26
C LYS A 168 -10.36 17.49 -12.68
N ILE A 169 -9.30 16.80 -13.07
CA ILE A 169 -9.11 16.37 -14.47
C ILE A 169 -10.00 15.18 -14.80
N LEU A 170 -9.91 14.09 -14.03
CA LEU A 170 -10.69 12.88 -14.28
C LEU A 170 -12.20 13.16 -14.19
N LYS A 171 -12.64 13.89 -13.15
CA LYS A 171 -14.05 14.25 -12.98
C LYS A 171 -14.57 15.10 -14.13
N SER A 172 -13.77 16.05 -14.64
CA SER A 172 -14.11 16.85 -15.82
C SER A 172 -14.34 15.97 -17.05
N ILE A 173 -13.44 15.03 -17.30
CA ILE A 173 -13.56 14.08 -18.42
C ILE A 173 -14.81 13.20 -18.26
N GLU A 174 -15.05 12.65 -17.07
CA GLU A 174 -16.24 11.84 -16.78
C GLU A 174 -17.54 12.63 -17.06
N THR A 175 -17.61 13.89 -16.61
CA THR A 175 -18.78 14.75 -16.86
C THR A 175 -18.95 15.12 -18.33
N LYS A 176 -17.86 15.44 -19.03
CA LYS A 176 -17.91 15.94 -20.41
C LYS A 176 -18.28 14.85 -21.42
N TYR A 177 -17.81 13.63 -21.18
CA TYR A 177 -18.05 12.50 -22.07
C TYR A 177 -19.15 11.55 -21.58
N ASN A 178 -19.75 11.84 -20.42
CA ASN A 178 -20.77 11.00 -19.76
C ASN A 178 -20.31 9.54 -19.57
N VAL A 179 -19.09 9.37 -19.06
CA VAL A 179 -18.45 8.07 -18.85
C VAL A 179 -18.10 7.92 -17.39
N LYS A 180 -18.26 6.71 -16.85
CA LYS A 180 -17.74 6.35 -15.54
C LYS A 180 -16.45 5.57 -15.69
N ILE A 181 -15.31 6.16 -15.33
CA ILE A 181 -14.03 5.45 -15.37
C ILE A 181 -13.95 4.62 -14.09
N GLU A 182 -14.24 3.32 -14.19
CA GLU A 182 -14.27 2.42 -13.03
C GLU A 182 -12.96 2.43 -12.23
N ASN A 183 -13.09 2.31 -10.91
CA ASN A 183 -11.95 2.22 -9.99
C ASN A 183 -11.50 0.77 -9.94
N ASN A 184 -10.60 0.36 -10.83
CA ASN A 184 -9.85 -0.86 -10.55
C ASN A 184 -8.92 -0.58 -9.37
N LEU A 185 -9.18 -1.30 -8.28
CA LEU A 185 -8.52 -1.19 -6.98
C LEU A 185 -7.09 -1.74 -7.09
N ASN A 186 -6.18 -0.99 -7.71
CA ASN A 186 -4.76 -1.11 -7.42
C ASN A 186 -4.34 0.09 -6.59
N PHE A 187 -4.04 -0.21 -5.32
CA PHE A 187 -3.89 0.68 -4.16
C PHE A 187 -2.77 1.72 -4.29
N LEU A 188 -1.94 1.65 -5.33
CA LEU A 188 -0.92 2.64 -5.66
C LEU A 188 -1.17 3.19 -7.06
N LEU A 189 -1.98 4.25 -7.16
CA LEU A 189 -1.67 5.41 -8.02
C LEU A 189 -1.59 5.22 -9.56
N PHE A 190 -1.56 4.00 -10.12
CA PHE A 190 -1.30 3.75 -11.54
C PHE A 190 -2.40 4.29 -12.46
N LYS A 191 -3.68 4.24 -12.04
CA LYS A 191 -4.79 4.80 -12.83
C LYS A 191 -4.59 6.29 -13.12
N TYR A 192 -4.18 7.07 -12.13
CA TYR A 192 -4.00 8.52 -12.31
C TYR A 192 -2.75 8.82 -13.12
N PHE A 193 -1.69 8.02 -12.94
CA PHE A 193 -0.51 8.06 -13.81
C PHE A 193 -0.85 7.73 -15.26
N ASP A 194 -1.72 6.76 -15.53
CA ASP A 194 -2.13 6.38 -16.88
C ASP A 194 -2.90 7.51 -17.57
N VAL A 195 -3.82 8.16 -16.83
CA VAL A 195 -4.54 9.35 -17.30
C VAL A 195 -3.55 10.46 -17.64
N SER A 196 -2.62 10.74 -16.72
CA SER A 196 -1.62 11.79 -16.90
C SER A 196 -0.64 11.50 -18.03
N ASN A 197 -0.22 10.24 -18.20
CA ASN A 197 0.59 9.82 -19.34
C ASN A 197 -0.16 9.98 -20.65
N TYR A 198 -1.43 9.57 -20.71
CA TYR A 198 -2.24 9.68 -21.93
C TYR A 198 -2.38 11.13 -22.39
N ILE A 199 -2.71 12.04 -21.47
CA ILE A 199 -2.79 13.49 -21.76
C ILE A 199 -1.42 14.02 -22.20
N LYS A 200 -0.35 13.67 -21.49
CA LYS A 200 1.02 14.08 -21.83
C LYS A 200 1.42 13.58 -23.23
N ASP A 201 1.14 12.33 -23.56
CA ASP A 201 1.49 11.75 -24.86
C ASP A 201 0.68 12.41 -25.99
N LEU A 202 -0.64 12.53 -25.85
CA LEU A 202 -1.47 13.26 -26.81
C LEU A 202 -0.99 14.70 -27.04
N PHE A 203 -0.57 15.42 -25.99
CA PHE A 203 -0.04 16.77 -26.12
C PHE A 203 1.23 16.79 -26.99
N LEU A 204 2.18 15.89 -26.71
CA LEU A 204 3.44 15.78 -27.46
C LEU A 204 3.21 15.40 -28.93
N TYR A 205 2.19 14.57 -29.19
CA TYR A 205 1.76 14.20 -30.55
C TYR A 205 1.14 15.37 -31.31
N GLU A 206 0.16 16.04 -30.72
CA GLU A 206 -0.50 17.19 -31.34
C GLU A 206 0.50 18.34 -31.61
N LYS A 207 1.54 18.49 -30.77
CA LYS A 207 2.64 19.44 -30.98
C LYS A 207 3.71 18.97 -31.97
N LYS A 208 3.57 17.78 -32.55
CA LYS A 208 4.55 17.16 -33.48
C LYS A 208 5.97 17.01 -32.88
N ILE A 209 6.09 16.97 -31.55
CA ILE A 209 7.38 16.84 -30.87
C ILE A 209 7.86 15.38 -30.95
N PHE A 210 6.94 14.41 -30.88
CA PHE A 210 7.21 12.99 -31.09
C PHE A 210 6.14 12.34 -31.97
N LYS A 211 6.54 11.38 -32.83
CA LYS A 211 5.59 10.47 -33.49
C LYS A 211 5.16 9.39 -32.49
N ILE A 212 3.89 9.41 -32.06
CA ILE A 212 3.33 8.28 -31.31
C ILE A 212 3.19 7.08 -32.26
N LYS A 213 3.87 5.98 -31.96
CA LYS A 213 3.44 4.65 -32.44
C LYS A 213 2.29 4.21 -31.55
N MET A 214 1.05 4.46 -31.99
CA MET A 214 -0.18 4.12 -31.26
C MET A 214 -0.29 2.62 -30.92
N SER A 215 0.51 1.78 -31.59
CA SER A 215 0.63 0.33 -31.39
C SER A 215 1.32 -0.09 -30.08
N ASN A 216 1.97 0.82 -29.33
CA ASN A 216 2.79 0.45 -28.17
C ASN A 216 2.06 0.52 -26.81
N TYR A 217 0.77 0.87 -26.78
CA TYR A 217 0.01 0.84 -25.53
C TYR A 217 -0.44 -0.59 -25.22
N LEU A 218 0.34 -1.29 -24.39
CA LEU A 218 0.00 -2.61 -23.81
C LEU A 218 -1.30 -2.58 -23.00
N ILE A 219 -1.67 -1.40 -22.48
CA ILE A 219 -2.94 -1.13 -21.84
C ILE A 219 -3.46 0.14 -22.49
N LYS A 220 -4.40 0.02 -23.42
CA LYS A 220 -5.20 1.17 -23.84
C LYS A 220 -5.88 1.71 -22.59
N PRO A 221 -5.58 2.93 -22.11
CA PRO A 221 -6.41 3.52 -21.07
C PRO A 221 -7.84 3.53 -21.61
N LYS A 222 -8.86 3.28 -20.77
CA LYS A 222 -10.28 3.43 -21.17
C LYS A 222 -10.54 4.79 -21.86
N LEU A 223 -9.69 5.79 -21.62
CA LEU A 223 -9.67 7.09 -22.29
C LEU A 223 -9.42 7.06 -23.81
N SER A 224 -8.74 6.04 -24.34
CA SER A 224 -8.52 5.86 -25.78
C SER A 224 -9.76 5.39 -26.54
N GLU A 225 -10.82 5.00 -25.81
CA GLU A 225 -12.13 4.62 -26.36
C GLU A 225 -13.01 5.86 -26.63
N PHE A 226 -12.58 7.05 -26.20
CA PHE A 226 -13.30 8.32 -26.36
C PHE A 226 -12.50 9.30 -27.23
N PRO A 227 -13.17 10.16 -28.01
CA PRO A 227 -12.52 11.21 -28.81
C PRO A 227 -12.05 12.37 -27.91
N TYR A 228 -11.10 12.08 -27.02
CA TYR A 228 -10.44 13.09 -26.19
C TYR A 228 -9.37 13.82 -27.00
N THR A 229 -9.45 15.15 -27.06
CA THR A 229 -8.49 16.02 -27.78
C THR A 229 -7.89 17.05 -26.84
N ILE A 230 -6.58 17.32 -26.95
CA ILE A 230 -5.89 18.29 -26.07
C ILE A 230 -6.44 19.71 -26.26
N LYS A 231 -6.90 20.05 -27.47
CA LYS A 231 -7.51 21.35 -27.81
C LYS A 231 -8.66 21.74 -26.88
N SER A 232 -9.28 20.76 -26.23
CA SER A 232 -10.45 20.95 -25.39
C SER A 232 -10.15 20.98 -23.89
N GLU A 233 -8.86 20.90 -23.53
CA GLU A 233 -8.32 20.88 -22.17
C GLU A 233 -7.55 22.17 -21.87
N SER A 234 -7.54 22.60 -20.59
CA SER A 234 -6.77 23.80 -20.22
C SER A 234 -5.27 23.51 -20.19
N ASN A 235 -4.45 24.48 -20.64
CA ASN A 235 -2.99 24.37 -20.60
C ASN A 235 -2.47 24.00 -19.20
N ILE A 236 -3.07 24.56 -18.15
CA ILE A 236 -2.71 24.27 -16.76
C ILE A 236 -2.93 22.78 -16.43
N ASN A 237 -4.07 22.20 -16.83
CA ASN A 237 -4.36 20.78 -16.58
C ASN A 237 -3.40 19.86 -17.37
N ILE A 238 -3.02 20.27 -18.58
CA ILE A 238 -2.01 19.57 -19.39
C ILE A 238 -0.65 19.58 -18.67
N PHE A 239 -0.17 20.75 -18.23
CA PHE A 239 1.10 20.85 -17.52
C PHE A 239 1.12 20.07 -16.21
N ILE A 240 0.03 20.14 -15.42
CA ILE A 240 -0.13 19.33 -14.21
C ILE A 240 -0.02 17.84 -14.54
N SER A 241 -0.65 17.39 -15.61
CA SER A 241 -0.60 15.99 -16.06
C SER A 241 0.81 15.58 -16.53
N ILE A 242 1.53 16.47 -17.22
CA ILE A 242 2.91 16.24 -17.64
C ILE A 242 3.83 16.11 -16.42
N ILE A 243 3.76 17.04 -15.46
CA ILE A 243 4.57 17.02 -14.24
C ILE A 243 4.26 15.78 -13.41
N HIS A 244 2.98 15.42 -13.27
CA HIS A 244 2.55 14.21 -12.57
C HIS A 244 3.07 12.92 -13.24
N ALA A 245 3.03 12.84 -14.57
CA ALA A 245 3.55 11.68 -15.28
C ALA A 245 5.08 11.57 -15.16
N TYR A 246 5.83 12.67 -15.27
CA TYR A 246 7.28 12.61 -15.19
C TYR A 246 7.80 12.43 -13.77
N SER A 247 7.12 12.98 -12.76
CA SER A 247 7.55 12.84 -11.36
C SER A 247 7.61 11.39 -10.91
N LEU A 248 6.62 10.56 -11.24
CA LEU A 248 6.68 9.13 -10.92
C LEU A 248 7.82 8.42 -11.67
N LYS A 249 8.04 8.74 -12.95
CA LYS A 249 9.13 8.14 -13.74
C LYS A 249 10.50 8.49 -13.18
N LEU A 250 10.71 9.76 -12.84
CA LEU A 250 11.96 10.24 -12.25
C LEU A 250 12.18 9.66 -10.86
N PHE A 251 11.14 9.54 -10.03
CA PHE A 251 11.21 8.83 -8.76
C PHE A 251 11.69 7.38 -8.95
N ILE A 252 11.11 6.63 -9.89
CA ILE A 252 11.49 5.23 -10.12
C ILE A 252 12.94 5.13 -10.59
N ILE A 253 13.34 5.95 -11.58
CA ILE A 253 14.71 5.93 -12.13
C ILE A 253 15.73 6.30 -11.04
N LEU A 254 15.50 7.38 -10.31
CA LEU A 254 16.43 7.83 -9.27
C LEU A 254 16.47 6.87 -8.08
N SER A 255 15.34 6.26 -7.70
CA SER A 255 15.32 5.22 -6.67
C SER A 255 16.12 3.99 -7.09
N PHE A 256 16.02 3.60 -8.37
CA PHE A 256 16.80 2.48 -8.89
C PHE A 256 18.31 2.78 -8.88
N ILE A 257 18.72 3.96 -9.34
CA ILE A 257 20.12 4.40 -9.29
C ILE A 257 20.60 4.48 -7.84
N PHE A 258 19.78 5.00 -6.94
CA PHE A 258 20.07 5.07 -5.50
C PHE A 258 20.26 3.68 -4.88
N ILE A 259 19.41 2.70 -5.20
CA ILE A 259 19.55 1.33 -4.69
C ILE A 259 20.87 0.72 -5.16
N ILE A 260 21.24 0.93 -6.43
CA ILE A 260 22.54 0.50 -6.96
C ILE A 260 23.68 1.19 -6.19
N GLY A 261 23.60 2.49 -5.98
CA GLY A 261 24.56 3.25 -5.17
C GLY A 261 24.71 2.67 -3.75
N LEU A 262 23.61 2.39 -3.07
CA LEU A 262 23.62 1.75 -1.75
C LEU A 262 24.27 0.36 -1.76
N THR A 263 24.06 -0.43 -2.82
CA THR A 263 24.73 -1.74 -2.92
C THR A 263 26.24 -1.59 -3.08
N PHE A 264 26.72 -0.57 -3.80
CA PHE A 264 28.14 -0.27 -3.90
C PHE A 264 28.71 0.21 -2.56
N ASP A 265 28.02 1.12 -1.86
CA ASP A 265 28.42 1.56 -0.51
C ASP A 265 28.56 0.35 0.44
N PHE A 266 27.61 -0.58 0.38
CA PHE A 266 27.65 -1.78 1.21
C PHE A 266 28.81 -2.71 0.84
N VAL A 267 29.08 -2.92 -0.45
CA VAL A 267 30.23 -3.72 -0.91
C VAL A 267 31.56 -3.07 -0.55
N LEU A 268 31.68 -1.74 -0.62
CA LEU A 268 32.91 -1.03 -0.23
C LEU A 268 33.16 -1.11 1.28
N VAL A 269 32.11 -1.03 2.11
CA VAL A 269 32.24 -1.07 3.57
C VAL A 269 32.50 -2.49 4.10
N PHE A 270 31.94 -3.53 3.45
CA PHE A 270 31.99 -4.91 3.95
C PHE A 270 32.76 -5.90 3.07
N GLY A 271 33.16 -5.51 1.85
CA GLY A 271 33.86 -6.36 0.89
C GLY A 271 35.38 -6.39 1.05
N ASP A 272 35.97 -5.45 1.79
CA ASP A 272 37.39 -5.46 2.20
C ASP A 272 37.65 -6.37 3.43
N LYS A 273 36.93 -7.48 3.54
CA LYS A 273 37.18 -8.54 4.53
C LYS A 273 37.38 -9.89 3.85
#